data_AF-W9R835-F1
#
_entry.id   AF-W9R835-F1
#
_cell.length_a   1.000
_cell.length_b   1.000
_cell.length_c   1.000
_cell.angle_alpha   90.00
_cell.angle_beta   90.00
_cell.angle_gamma   90.00
#
_symmetry.space_group_name_H-M   'P 1'
#
loop_
_entity.id
_entity.type
_entity.pdbx_description
1 polymer ?
#
loop_
_entity_poly.entity_id
_entity_poly.type
_entity_poly.pdbx_seq_one_letter_code
_entity_poly.pdbx_strand_id
1 'polypeptide(L)'
;MAAMEAAEAPELALADTDVNWDRLDKTRFHVIGAVLFTLQQGMLHPTAVVKTRMQVADSGLSHMRGTTVFRHILKSVGILGLYRGFATSAIGSLPGRVLALTSLEVSKDMMMKYTQDLDLPDATRVGLANGVAGMFSNLVSCVYFVPLDVISQRLMVQGLPGTTYCKGPFDAIRKVMKTEGLRNLYRGFGLTAVIQSPASALWWGAYGASQHIVWRSLGYRDDVDKKPSHMEMVTIQATAGMIAGACSSVITTPIDTVKTRLQVIDDYGVGRPSVLKTAKTLFKEDGWWGFYRGFGPRFLNMSLYGTTMIVTYELIRFNVETVEYKNISFTVWDIRPLWRHYFQNTQGLIFVVDSNDRDRVVEARDELHRMLNEDELRDAVLLVFANKQDLPNAMNAAEITDKLGLHSLRQRHWYIQSTCATSGEGLYEGLDWLSNNIASKVVFTYNLIKFR
;
A
#
# COMPACT_ATOMS: atom_id res chain seq x y z
N MET A 1 46.54 -17.27 -1.05
CA MET A 1 47.22 -15.97 -1.24
C MET A 1 46.25 -15.08 -2.00
N ALA A 2 45.83 -13.97 -1.37
CA ALA A 2 44.94 -12.92 -1.85
C ALA A 2 43.48 -13.32 -2.19
N ALA A 3 42.62 -13.35 -1.17
CA ALA A 3 41.21 -13.02 -1.33
C ALA A 3 41.12 -11.49 -1.48
N MET A 4 40.62 -11.01 -2.62
CA MET A 4 40.23 -9.62 -2.77
C MET A 4 38.87 -9.45 -2.12
N GLU A 5 38.84 -8.66 -1.04
CA GLU A 5 37.63 -8.10 -0.44
C GLU A 5 36.79 -7.42 -1.53
N ALA A 6 35.57 -7.93 -1.73
CA ALA A 6 34.53 -7.17 -2.39
C ALA A 6 34.14 -6.04 -1.43
N ALA A 7 34.65 -4.83 -1.70
CA ALA A 7 34.28 -3.62 -1.00
C ALA A 7 32.74 -3.46 -1.02
N GLU A 8 32.14 -3.41 0.17
CA GLU A 8 30.74 -3.03 0.36
C GLU A 8 30.53 -1.63 -0.23
N ALA A 9 29.64 -1.55 -1.21
CA ALA A 9 29.19 -0.27 -1.76
C ALA A 9 28.34 0.46 -0.70
N PRO A 10 28.45 1.79 -0.56
CA PRO A 10 27.74 2.55 0.45
C PRO A 10 26.23 2.47 0.21
N GLU A 11 25.50 1.86 1.14
CA GLU A 11 24.07 1.60 1.03
C GLU A 11 23.27 2.89 1.31
N LEU A 12 22.94 3.55 0.21
CA LEU A 12 22.14 4.77 -0.02
C LEU A 12 21.11 5.22 1.04
N ALA A 13 21.14 6.52 1.37
CA ALA A 13 20.11 7.25 2.12
C ALA A 13 18.70 7.21 1.51
N LEU A 14 18.57 6.83 0.23
CA LEU A 14 17.30 6.66 -0.48
C LEU A 14 16.71 5.24 -0.39
N ALA A 15 17.47 4.22 0.04
CA ALA A 15 16.97 2.85 0.13
C ALA A 15 15.84 2.69 1.17
N ASP A 16 15.83 3.53 2.21
CA ASP A 16 14.75 3.56 3.20
C ASP A 16 13.47 4.28 2.68
N THR A 17 13.52 4.89 1.49
CA THR A 17 12.36 5.54 0.84
C THR A 17 11.58 4.60 -0.08
N ASP A 18 12.15 3.44 -0.43
CA ASP A 18 11.52 2.45 -1.28
C ASP A 18 10.53 1.57 -0.51
N VAL A 19 9.47 1.15 -1.18
CA VAL A 19 8.43 0.29 -0.60
C VAL A 19 8.99 -1.11 -0.40
N ASN A 20 9.19 -1.52 0.85
CA ASN A 20 9.66 -2.86 1.24
C ASN A 20 8.55 -3.64 1.94
N TRP A 21 7.97 -4.61 1.21
CA TRP A 21 6.85 -5.42 1.67
C TRP A 21 7.21 -6.45 2.75
N ASP A 22 8.49 -6.83 2.86
CA ASP A 22 8.92 -7.87 3.79
C ASP A 22 8.93 -7.38 5.25
N ARG A 23 8.96 -6.05 5.44
CA ARG A 23 8.96 -5.39 6.77
C ARG A 23 7.56 -5.09 7.31
N LEU A 24 6.50 -5.44 6.57
CA LEU A 24 5.13 -5.05 6.88
C LEU A 24 4.41 -6.14 7.68
N ASP A 25 3.71 -5.78 8.76
CA ASP A 25 2.74 -6.70 9.38
C ASP A 25 1.59 -6.95 8.40
N LYS A 26 1.67 -8.10 7.71
CA LYS A 26 0.69 -8.51 6.70
C LYS A 26 -0.71 -8.63 7.27
N THR A 27 -0.86 -9.07 8.53
CA THR A 27 -2.16 -9.23 9.18
C THR A 27 -2.83 -7.88 9.40
N ARG A 28 -2.09 -6.92 9.97
CA ARG A 28 -2.58 -5.54 10.12
C ARG A 28 -2.85 -4.88 8.78
N PHE A 29 -1.97 -5.09 7.80
CA PHE A 29 -2.17 -4.59 6.45
C PHE A 29 -3.45 -5.12 5.83
N HIS A 30 -3.78 -6.39 6.01
CA HIS A 30 -5.02 -6.95 5.48
C HIS A 30 -6.26 -6.48 6.24
N VAL A 31 -6.21 -6.34 7.56
CA VAL A 31 -7.38 -5.89 8.35
C VAL A 31 -7.61 -4.38 8.21
N ILE A 32 -6.62 -3.56 8.54
CA ILE A 32 -6.69 -2.10 8.45
C ILE A 32 -6.81 -1.67 6.99
N GLY A 33 -6.00 -2.29 6.10
CA GLY A 33 -6.09 -2.04 4.67
C GLY A 33 -7.45 -2.44 4.09
N ALA A 34 -8.08 -3.55 4.52
CA ALA A 34 -9.44 -3.87 4.05
C ALA A 34 -10.44 -2.75 4.37
N VAL A 35 -10.38 -2.15 5.56
CA VAL A 35 -11.23 -1.02 5.95
C VAL A 35 -10.89 0.21 5.11
N LEU A 36 -9.63 0.62 5.05
CA LEU A 36 -9.19 1.80 4.30
C LEU A 36 -9.48 1.69 2.80
N PHE A 37 -9.20 0.53 2.18
CA PHE A 37 -9.53 0.28 0.79
C PHE A 37 -11.03 0.26 0.55
N THR A 38 -11.84 -0.21 1.48
CA THR A 38 -13.32 -0.17 1.35
C THR A 38 -13.86 1.25 1.43
N LEU A 39 -13.34 2.06 2.37
CA LEU A 39 -13.69 3.48 2.50
C LEU A 39 -13.30 4.26 1.24
N GLN A 40 -12.06 4.07 0.76
CA GLN A 40 -11.56 4.64 -0.49
C GLN A 40 -12.46 4.27 -1.67
N GLN A 41 -12.78 2.97 -1.81
CA GLN A 41 -13.69 2.50 -2.86
C GLN A 41 -15.06 3.17 -2.73
N GLY A 42 -15.58 3.35 -1.51
CA GLY A 42 -16.83 4.09 -1.27
C GLY A 42 -16.77 5.53 -1.78
N MET A 43 -15.69 6.26 -1.47
CA MET A 43 -15.48 7.63 -1.93
C MET A 43 -15.37 7.73 -3.46
N LEU A 44 -14.73 6.75 -4.09
CA LEU A 44 -14.51 6.74 -5.53
C LEU A 44 -15.65 6.09 -6.33
N HIS A 45 -16.53 5.30 -5.69
CA HIS A 45 -17.57 4.55 -6.37
C HIS A 45 -18.48 5.39 -7.28
N PRO A 46 -18.89 6.62 -6.91
CA PRO A 46 -19.65 7.49 -7.80
C PRO A 46 -18.93 7.76 -9.13
N THR A 47 -17.60 7.93 -9.09
CA THR A 47 -16.79 8.14 -10.29
C THR A 47 -16.66 6.85 -11.12
N ALA A 48 -16.62 5.68 -10.47
CA ALA A 48 -16.68 4.39 -11.15
C ALA A 48 -18.02 4.19 -11.88
N VAL A 49 -19.15 4.55 -11.26
CA VAL A 49 -20.47 4.50 -11.93
C VAL A 49 -20.52 5.41 -13.17
N VAL A 50 -20.01 6.64 -13.05
CA VAL A 50 -19.94 7.59 -14.17
C VAL A 50 -19.05 7.04 -15.29
N LYS A 51 -17.86 6.52 -14.94
CA LYS A 51 -16.93 5.87 -15.89
C LYS A 51 -17.65 4.77 -16.68
N THR A 52 -18.25 3.80 -15.99
CA THR A 52 -18.87 2.62 -16.60
C THR A 52 -20.03 3.03 -17.51
N ARG A 53 -20.85 4.02 -17.11
CA ARG A 53 -21.92 4.54 -17.97
C ARG A 53 -21.39 5.21 -19.22
N MET A 54 -20.35 6.04 -19.12
CA MET A 54 -19.75 6.69 -20.27
C MET A 54 -19.13 5.68 -21.25
N GLN A 55 -18.52 4.61 -20.75
CA GLN A 55 -17.93 3.55 -21.57
C GLN A 55 -18.98 2.73 -22.34
N VAL A 56 -20.15 2.52 -21.76
CA VAL A 56 -21.22 1.71 -22.36
C VAL A 56 -22.15 2.53 -23.24
N ALA A 57 -22.40 3.79 -22.88
CA ALA A 57 -23.30 4.70 -23.56
C ALA A 57 -23.05 4.78 -25.08
N ASP A 58 -24.14 4.97 -25.83
CA ASP A 58 -24.11 5.30 -27.24
C ASP A 58 -23.58 6.72 -27.48
N SER A 59 -23.28 7.06 -28.74
CA SER A 59 -22.63 8.31 -29.17
C SER A 59 -23.28 9.59 -28.63
N GLY A 60 -24.59 9.60 -28.39
CA GLY A 60 -25.28 10.76 -27.82
C GLY A 60 -24.87 11.09 -26.37
N LEU A 61 -24.72 10.07 -25.51
CA LEU A 61 -24.28 10.25 -24.12
C LEU A 61 -22.75 10.28 -24.01
N SER A 62 -22.01 9.74 -24.98
CA SER A 62 -20.55 9.65 -24.94
C SER A 62 -19.86 11.01 -24.96
N HIS A 63 -20.45 11.99 -25.66
CA HIS A 63 -19.92 13.35 -25.74
C HIS A 63 -20.19 14.20 -24.49
N MET A 64 -21.01 13.70 -23.54
CA MET A 64 -21.30 14.44 -22.33
C MET A 64 -20.08 14.42 -21.38
N ARG A 65 -19.77 15.57 -20.78
CA ARG A 65 -18.79 15.65 -19.70
C ARG A 65 -19.22 14.75 -18.53
N GLY A 66 -18.27 14.07 -17.89
CA GLY A 66 -18.55 13.17 -16.76
C GLY A 66 -19.30 13.84 -15.60
N THR A 67 -19.08 15.14 -15.37
CA THR A 67 -19.83 15.94 -14.37
C THR A 67 -21.30 16.10 -14.75
N THR A 68 -21.62 16.18 -16.04
CA THR A 68 -22.99 16.23 -16.52
C THR A 68 -23.68 14.88 -16.33
N VAL A 69 -22.99 13.77 -16.63
CA VAL A 69 -23.49 12.41 -16.38
C VAL A 69 -23.74 12.20 -14.88
N PHE A 70 -22.80 12.60 -14.02
CA PHE A 70 -22.96 12.58 -12.56
C PHE A 70 -24.21 13.34 -12.10
N ARG A 71 -24.36 14.60 -12.55
CA ARG A 71 -25.52 15.43 -12.20
C ARG A 71 -26.82 14.85 -12.72
N HIS A 72 -26.81 14.23 -13.90
CA HIS A 72 -27.98 13.57 -14.47
C HIS A 72 -28.41 12.36 -13.63
N ILE A 73 -27.47 11.50 -13.19
CA ILE A 73 -27.77 10.37 -12.29
C ILE A 73 -28.35 10.87 -10.97
N LEU A 74 -27.72 11.90 -10.38
CA LEU A 74 -28.15 12.46 -9.11
C LEU A 74 -29.57 13.05 -9.20
N LYS A 75 -29.93 13.69 -10.32
CA LYS A 75 -31.28 14.24 -10.55
C LYS A 75 -32.33 13.18 -10.87
N SER A 76 -31.97 12.11 -11.60
CA SER A 76 -32.91 11.10 -12.10
C SER A 76 -33.18 9.97 -11.11
N VAL A 77 -32.15 9.51 -10.40
CA VAL A 77 -32.21 8.33 -9.51
C VAL A 77 -31.90 8.71 -8.06
N GLY A 78 -31.17 9.81 -7.84
CA GLY A 78 -30.68 10.21 -6.51
C GLY A 78 -29.34 9.57 -6.15
N ILE A 79 -28.93 9.77 -4.90
CA ILE A 79 -27.62 9.32 -4.38
C ILE A 79 -27.42 7.80 -4.49
N LEU A 80 -28.49 7.01 -4.29
CA LEU A 80 -28.43 5.55 -4.41
C LEU A 80 -28.07 5.08 -5.82
N GLY A 81 -28.37 5.89 -6.85
CA GLY A 81 -27.97 5.61 -8.23
C GLY A 81 -26.44 5.62 -8.41
N LEU A 82 -25.74 6.47 -7.67
CA LEU A 82 -24.28 6.60 -7.68
C LEU A 82 -23.57 5.48 -6.92
N TYR A 83 -24.30 4.64 -6.18
CA TYR A 83 -23.76 3.52 -5.39
C TYR A 83 -24.24 2.15 -5.87
N ARG A 84 -24.88 2.07 -7.06
CA ARG A 84 -25.25 0.77 -7.66
C ARG A 84 -23.99 -0.06 -7.92
N GLY A 85 -24.03 -1.32 -7.52
CA GLY A 85 -22.89 -2.24 -7.62
C GLY A 85 -21.88 -2.16 -6.47
N PHE A 86 -21.96 -1.15 -5.59
CA PHE A 86 -20.97 -0.95 -4.51
C PHE A 86 -20.84 -2.16 -3.58
N ALA A 87 -21.95 -2.73 -3.12
CA ALA A 87 -21.92 -3.92 -2.27
C ALA A 87 -21.22 -5.12 -2.95
N THR A 88 -21.40 -5.26 -4.27
CA THR A 88 -20.80 -6.34 -5.05
C THR A 88 -19.30 -6.11 -5.27
N SER A 89 -18.89 -4.88 -5.59
CA SER A 89 -17.48 -4.56 -5.82
C SER A 89 -16.67 -4.46 -4.52
N ALA A 90 -17.22 -3.85 -3.47
CA ALA A 90 -16.49 -3.58 -2.23
C ALA A 90 -16.47 -4.80 -1.29
N ILE A 91 -17.63 -5.32 -0.92
CA ILE A 91 -17.73 -6.45 0.02
C ILE A 91 -17.37 -7.75 -0.69
N GLY A 92 -17.90 -7.93 -1.90
CA GLY A 92 -17.65 -9.13 -2.70
C GLY A 92 -16.18 -9.32 -3.05
N SER A 93 -15.36 -8.27 -3.14
CA SER A 93 -13.94 -8.42 -3.52
C SER A 93 -13.02 -8.86 -2.38
N LEU A 94 -13.46 -8.82 -1.11
CA LEU A 94 -12.60 -9.15 0.04
C LEU A 94 -12.02 -10.57 -0.02
N PRO A 95 -12.80 -11.63 -0.29
CA PRO A 95 -12.24 -12.98 -0.43
C PRO A 95 -11.28 -13.08 -1.63
N GLY A 96 -11.55 -12.34 -2.70
CA GLY A 96 -10.68 -12.28 -3.88
C GLY A 96 -9.29 -11.74 -3.57
N ARG A 97 -9.18 -10.77 -2.65
CA ARG A 97 -7.87 -10.24 -2.21
C ARG A 97 -7.06 -11.29 -1.47
N VAL A 98 -7.70 -12.02 -0.55
CA VAL A 98 -7.06 -13.13 0.19
C VAL A 98 -6.58 -14.21 -0.78
N LEU A 99 -7.43 -14.62 -1.72
CA LEU A 99 -7.08 -15.60 -2.75
C LEU A 99 -5.87 -15.17 -3.60
N ALA A 100 -5.84 -13.90 -4.02
CA ALA A 100 -4.72 -13.37 -4.79
C ALA A 100 -3.40 -13.45 -4.00
N LEU A 101 -3.40 -13.04 -2.72
CA LEU A 101 -2.21 -13.04 -1.89
C LEU A 101 -1.72 -14.44 -1.57
N THR A 102 -2.61 -15.33 -1.14
CA THR A 102 -2.25 -16.73 -0.89
C THR A 102 -1.71 -17.38 -2.17
N SER A 103 -2.35 -17.14 -3.31
CA SER A 103 -1.86 -17.65 -4.59
C SER A 103 -0.51 -17.05 -4.98
N LEU A 104 -0.25 -15.79 -4.65
CA LEU A 104 1.03 -15.13 -4.91
C LEU A 104 2.15 -15.76 -4.09
N GLU A 105 1.95 -15.92 -2.78
CA GLU A 105 2.96 -16.49 -1.87
C GLU A 105 3.26 -17.95 -2.21
N VAL A 106 2.23 -18.78 -2.40
CA VAL A 106 2.40 -20.20 -2.75
C VAL A 106 3.11 -20.36 -4.10
N SER A 107 2.75 -19.55 -5.10
CA SER A 107 3.38 -19.65 -6.43
C SER A 107 4.82 -19.16 -6.42
N LYS A 108 5.12 -18.13 -5.61
CA LYS A 108 6.48 -17.62 -5.45
C LYS A 108 7.37 -18.67 -4.79
N ASP A 109 6.91 -19.28 -3.69
CA ASP A 109 7.65 -20.34 -3.00
C ASP A 109 7.90 -21.56 -3.91
N MET A 110 6.87 -21.98 -4.65
CA MET A 110 7.00 -23.08 -5.62
C MET A 110 8.01 -22.76 -6.73
N MET A 111 8.00 -21.55 -7.27
CA MET A 111 8.92 -21.15 -8.34
C MET A 111 10.36 -20.98 -7.81
N MET A 112 10.54 -20.45 -6.59
CA MET A 112 11.85 -20.37 -5.95
C MET A 112 12.44 -21.77 -5.72
N LYS A 113 11.64 -22.75 -5.30
CA LYS A 113 12.07 -24.16 -5.19
C LYS A 113 12.44 -24.77 -6.53
N TYR A 114 11.61 -24.55 -7.56
CA TYR A 114 11.87 -25.10 -8.91
C TYR A 114 13.14 -24.51 -9.56
N THR A 115 13.47 -23.26 -9.23
CA THR A 115 14.63 -22.55 -9.78
C THR A 115 15.88 -22.64 -8.89
N GLN A 116 15.79 -23.37 -7.77
CA GLN A 116 16.90 -23.50 -6.81
C GLN A 116 18.10 -24.24 -7.40
N ASP A 117 17.85 -25.23 -8.25
CA ASP A 117 18.87 -26.05 -8.91
C ASP A 117 19.32 -25.52 -10.28
N LEU A 118 18.77 -24.37 -10.70
CA LEU A 118 19.17 -23.71 -11.94
C LEU A 118 20.33 -22.74 -11.64
N ASP A 119 21.39 -22.81 -12.45
CA ASP A 119 22.53 -21.89 -12.38
C ASP A 119 22.15 -20.50 -12.94
N LEU A 120 21.32 -19.78 -12.19
CA LEU A 120 20.82 -18.46 -12.53
C LEU A 120 21.28 -17.43 -11.49
N PRO A 121 21.62 -16.20 -11.91
CA PRO A 121 21.86 -15.09 -10.97
C PRO A 121 20.65 -14.86 -10.06
N ASP A 122 20.89 -14.53 -8.78
CA ASP A 122 19.85 -14.35 -7.77
C ASP A 122 18.77 -13.34 -8.17
N ALA A 123 19.18 -12.23 -8.77
CA ALA A 123 18.26 -11.20 -9.26
C ALA A 123 17.31 -11.75 -10.35
N THR A 124 17.83 -12.57 -11.28
CA THR A 124 17.04 -13.21 -12.34
C THR A 124 16.09 -14.24 -11.77
N ARG A 125 16.55 -15.04 -10.81
CA ARG A 125 15.74 -16.05 -10.12
C ARG A 125 14.56 -15.42 -9.38
N VAL A 126 14.83 -14.39 -8.56
CA VAL A 126 13.79 -13.65 -7.83
C VAL A 126 12.84 -12.93 -8.78
N GLY A 127 13.36 -12.32 -9.85
CA GLY A 127 12.55 -11.67 -10.89
C GLY A 127 11.59 -12.65 -11.59
N LEU A 128 12.10 -13.83 -11.96
CA LEU A 128 11.31 -14.88 -12.59
C LEU A 128 10.24 -15.43 -11.64
N ALA A 129 10.60 -15.70 -10.38
CA ALA A 129 9.66 -16.17 -9.37
C ALA A 129 8.53 -15.17 -9.12
N ASN A 130 8.86 -13.88 -8.95
CA ASN A 130 7.85 -12.82 -8.78
C ASN A 130 6.97 -12.65 -10.02
N GLY A 131 7.55 -12.73 -11.23
CA GLY A 131 6.81 -12.61 -12.49
C GLY A 131 5.79 -13.74 -12.68
N VAL A 132 6.23 -14.99 -12.54
CA VAL A 132 5.36 -16.18 -12.67
C VAL A 132 4.30 -16.18 -11.57
N ALA A 133 4.69 -15.92 -10.33
CA ALA A 133 3.76 -15.87 -9.21
C ALA A 133 2.69 -14.77 -9.40
N GLY A 134 3.10 -13.59 -9.87
CA GLY A 134 2.18 -12.49 -10.16
C GLY A 134 1.18 -12.84 -11.27
N MET A 135 1.63 -13.49 -12.35
CA MET A 135 0.74 -13.93 -13.43
C MET A 135 -0.24 -15.03 -12.99
N PHE A 136 0.24 -16.03 -12.25
CA PHE A 136 -0.60 -17.13 -11.79
C PHE A 136 -1.63 -16.66 -10.75
N SER A 137 -1.18 -15.88 -9.76
CA SER A 137 -2.05 -15.23 -8.78
C SER A 137 -3.15 -14.41 -9.44
N ASN A 138 -2.81 -13.66 -10.49
CA ASN A 138 -3.79 -12.89 -11.25
C ASN A 138 -4.85 -13.78 -11.92
N LEU A 139 -4.46 -14.90 -12.53
CA LEU A 139 -5.40 -15.84 -13.15
C LEU A 139 -6.34 -16.47 -12.12
N VAL A 140 -5.82 -16.90 -10.97
CA VAL A 140 -6.62 -17.45 -9.87
C VAL A 140 -7.60 -16.40 -9.34
N SER A 141 -7.13 -15.17 -9.11
CA SER A 141 -7.95 -14.05 -8.68
C SER A 141 -9.06 -13.72 -9.68
N CYS A 142 -8.76 -13.76 -10.99
CA CYS A 142 -9.74 -13.53 -12.05
C CYS A 142 -10.92 -14.52 -12.00
N VAL A 143 -10.72 -15.77 -11.59
CA VAL A 143 -11.80 -16.77 -11.48
C VAL A 143 -12.89 -16.29 -10.51
N TYR A 144 -12.47 -15.67 -9.40
CA TYR A 144 -13.40 -15.14 -8.42
C TYR A 144 -13.89 -13.72 -8.77
N PHE A 145 -12.98 -12.88 -9.25
CA PHE A 145 -13.23 -11.45 -9.45
C PHE A 145 -14.10 -11.16 -10.69
N VAL A 146 -13.92 -11.88 -11.79
CA VAL A 146 -14.61 -11.57 -13.05
C VAL A 146 -16.14 -11.67 -12.95
N PRO A 147 -16.74 -12.70 -12.32
CA PRO A 147 -18.18 -12.75 -12.10
C PRO A 147 -18.71 -11.55 -11.30
N LEU A 148 -18.01 -11.16 -10.23
CA LEU A 148 -18.37 -10.03 -9.40
C LEU A 148 -18.31 -8.70 -10.18
N ASP A 149 -17.26 -8.54 -10.99
CA ASP A 149 -17.08 -7.38 -11.86
C ASP A 149 -18.23 -7.28 -12.89
N VAL A 150 -18.58 -8.38 -13.56
CA VAL A 150 -19.69 -8.44 -14.53
C VAL A 150 -21.01 -8.02 -13.87
N ILE A 151 -21.32 -8.57 -12.69
CA ILE A 151 -22.54 -8.24 -11.95
C ILE A 151 -22.54 -6.77 -11.54
N SER A 152 -21.42 -6.29 -10.97
CA SER A 152 -21.27 -4.90 -10.53
C SER A 152 -21.47 -3.93 -11.69
N GLN A 153 -20.82 -4.17 -12.84
CA GLN A 153 -20.96 -3.31 -14.01
C GLN A 153 -22.38 -3.28 -14.56
N ARG A 154 -23.07 -4.43 -14.63
CA ARG A 154 -24.48 -4.50 -15.02
C ARG A 154 -25.39 -3.71 -14.07
N LEU A 155 -25.07 -3.66 -12.78
CA LEU A 155 -25.78 -2.81 -11.82
C LEU A 155 -25.50 -1.31 -12.04
N MET A 156 -24.25 -0.93 -12.33
CA MET A 156 -23.82 0.48 -12.53
C MET A 156 -24.48 1.15 -13.74
N VAL A 157 -24.68 0.40 -14.83
CA VAL A 157 -25.16 0.93 -16.12
C VAL A 157 -26.67 0.98 -16.28
N GLN A 158 -27.44 0.47 -15.29
CA GLN A 158 -28.89 0.39 -15.39
C GLN A 158 -29.54 1.74 -15.71
N GLY A 159 -30.44 1.74 -16.68
CA GLY A 159 -31.13 2.94 -17.17
C GLY A 159 -30.53 3.50 -18.46
N LEU A 160 -29.47 2.86 -19.00
CA LEU A 160 -29.04 3.08 -20.37
C LEU A 160 -29.82 2.18 -21.34
N PRO A 161 -29.98 2.58 -22.61
CA PRO A 161 -30.56 1.74 -23.66
C PRO A 161 -29.82 0.39 -23.76
N GLY A 162 -30.57 -0.70 -23.99
CA GLY A 162 -29.99 -2.04 -24.13
C GLY A 162 -29.49 -2.68 -22.83
N THR A 163 -29.77 -2.09 -21.66
CA THR A 163 -29.38 -2.66 -20.36
C THR A 163 -30.55 -3.33 -19.63
N THR A 164 -30.29 -4.46 -19.00
CA THR A 164 -31.29 -5.22 -18.25
C THR A 164 -31.43 -4.68 -16.81
N TYR A 165 -32.64 -4.28 -16.42
CA TYR A 165 -32.91 -3.85 -15.04
C TYR A 165 -32.77 -5.01 -14.05
N CYS A 166 -32.03 -4.82 -12.96
CA CYS A 166 -31.83 -5.82 -11.91
C CYS A 166 -32.09 -5.21 -10.52
N LYS A 167 -32.87 -5.89 -9.68
CA LYS A 167 -33.20 -5.39 -8.33
C LYS A 167 -31.99 -5.40 -7.39
N GLY A 168 -31.00 -6.25 -7.66
CA GLY A 168 -29.79 -6.39 -6.86
C GLY A 168 -28.86 -7.45 -7.45
N PRO A 169 -27.75 -7.77 -6.76
CA PRO A 169 -26.72 -8.68 -7.28
C PRO A 169 -27.23 -10.10 -7.50
N PHE A 170 -28.02 -10.65 -6.58
CA PHE A 170 -28.59 -12.00 -6.75
C PHE A 170 -29.62 -12.10 -7.87
N ASP A 171 -30.39 -11.02 -8.11
CA ASP A 171 -31.30 -10.95 -9.25
C ASP A 171 -30.52 -10.86 -10.57
N ALA A 172 -29.43 -10.09 -10.60
CA ALA A 172 -28.54 -10.02 -11.76
C ALA A 172 -27.89 -11.39 -12.07
N ILE A 173 -27.36 -12.09 -11.06
CA ILE A 173 -26.83 -13.46 -11.22
C ILE A 173 -27.90 -14.38 -11.80
N ARG A 174 -29.09 -14.40 -11.19
CA ARG A 174 -30.19 -15.26 -11.63
C ARG A 174 -30.59 -14.98 -13.07
N LYS A 175 -30.68 -13.71 -13.46
CA LYS A 175 -31.02 -13.31 -14.84
C LYS A 175 -29.95 -13.78 -15.80
N VAL A 176 -28.69 -13.44 -15.59
CA VAL A 176 -27.58 -13.87 -16.46
C VAL A 176 -27.53 -15.40 -16.58
N MET A 177 -27.67 -16.12 -15.47
CA MET A 177 -27.68 -17.60 -15.51
C MET A 177 -28.85 -18.17 -16.32
N LYS A 178 -30.05 -17.55 -16.24
CA LYS A 178 -31.25 -18.03 -16.96
C LYS A 178 -31.28 -17.63 -18.43
N THR A 179 -30.87 -16.40 -18.77
CA THR A 179 -30.99 -15.85 -20.13
C THR A 179 -29.77 -16.15 -20.98
N GLU A 180 -28.58 -16.16 -20.37
CA GLU A 180 -27.31 -16.19 -21.08
C GLU A 180 -26.45 -17.43 -20.71
N GLY A 181 -26.69 -18.04 -19.54
CA GLY A 181 -25.94 -19.19 -19.05
C GLY A 181 -24.64 -18.83 -18.32
N LEU A 182 -24.03 -19.83 -17.67
CA LEU A 182 -22.90 -19.66 -16.74
C LEU A 182 -21.66 -18.99 -17.38
N ARG A 183 -21.39 -19.28 -18.65
CA ARG A 183 -20.24 -18.72 -19.39
C ARG A 183 -20.28 -17.19 -19.46
N ASN A 184 -21.47 -16.58 -19.42
CA ASN A 184 -21.61 -15.13 -19.53
C ASN A 184 -21.28 -14.37 -18.24
N LEU A 185 -21.23 -15.05 -17.09
CA LEU A 185 -20.62 -14.48 -15.89
C LEU A 185 -19.10 -14.30 -16.02
N TYR A 186 -18.46 -14.96 -16.98
CA TYR A 186 -17.02 -14.87 -17.25
C TYR A 186 -16.69 -14.07 -18.51
N ARG A 187 -17.66 -13.31 -19.02
CA ARG A 187 -17.47 -12.48 -20.21
C ARG A 187 -16.39 -11.42 -19.92
N GLY A 188 -15.43 -11.28 -20.83
CA GLY A 188 -14.28 -10.40 -20.62
C GLY A 188 -13.17 -10.98 -19.71
N PHE A 189 -13.21 -12.26 -19.33
CA PHE A 189 -12.15 -12.90 -18.55
C PHE A 189 -10.77 -12.73 -19.20
N GLY A 190 -10.62 -13.07 -20.48
CA GLY A 190 -9.33 -12.95 -21.19
C GLY A 190 -8.82 -11.50 -21.24
N LEU A 191 -9.70 -10.53 -21.49
CA LEU A 191 -9.34 -9.10 -21.45
C LEU A 191 -8.95 -8.66 -20.04
N THR A 192 -9.63 -9.17 -19.00
CA THR A 192 -9.29 -8.87 -17.60
C THR A 192 -7.91 -9.39 -17.23
N ALA A 193 -7.62 -10.64 -17.60
CA ALA A 193 -6.31 -11.26 -17.37
C ALA A 193 -5.18 -10.48 -18.08
N VAL A 194 -5.39 -10.09 -19.34
CA VAL A 194 -4.42 -9.32 -20.14
C VAL A 194 -4.27 -7.88 -19.65
N ILE A 195 -5.30 -7.27 -19.07
CA ILE A 195 -5.18 -5.92 -18.52
C ILE A 195 -4.43 -5.95 -17.18
N GLN A 196 -4.82 -6.81 -16.23
CA GLN A 196 -4.40 -6.65 -14.83
C GLN A 196 -2.88 -6.76 -14.63
N SER A 197 -2.23 -7.87 -15.02
CA SER A 197 -0.79 -8.04 -14.76
C SER A 197 0.09 -7.02 -15.51
N PRO A 198 -0.10 -6.78 -16.83
CA PRO A 198 0.66 -5.74 -17.54
C PRO A 198 0.35 -4.32 -17.05
N ALA A 199 -0.89 -4.01 -16.68
CA ALA A 199 -1.23 -2.71 -16.10
C ALA A 199 -0.54 -2.48 -14.75
N SER A 200 -0.44 -3.51 -13.92
CA SER A 200 0.30 -3.45 -12.66
C SER A 200 1.78 -3.24 -12.89
N ALA A 201 2.41 -3.99 -13.80
CA ALA A 201 3.82 -3.81 -14.15
C ALA A 201 4.10 -2.40 -14.70
N LEU A 202 3.23 -1.91 -15.59
CA LEU A 202 3.30 -0.56 -16.14
C LEU A 202 3.14 0.51 -15.05
N TRP A 203 2.22 0.31 -14.10
CA TRP A 203 2.01 1.24 -12.98
C TRP A 203 3.25 1.30 -12.08
N TRP A 204 3.78 0.15 -11.63
CA TRP A 204 4.96 0.11 -10.77
C TRP A 204 6.22 0.62 -11.47
N GLY A 205 6.41 0.30 -12.75
CA GLY A 205 7.51 0.82 -13.54
C GLY A 205 7.44 2.33 -13.72
N ALA A 206 6.26 2.87 -14.05
CA ALA A 206 6.05 4.31 -14.16
C ALA A 206 6.20 5.01 -12.81
N TYR A 207 5.75 4.38 -11.72
CA TYR A 207 5.88 4.90 -10.36
C TYR A 207 7.35 5.04 -9.95
N GLY A 208 8.14 3.97 -10.05
CA GLY A 208 9.57 3.99 -9.71
C GLY A 208 10.35 4.97 -10.59
N ALA A 209 10.11 4.98 -11.90
CA ALA A 209 10.73 5.95 -12.80
C ALA A 209 10.38 7.40 -12.42
N SER A 210 9.12 7.67 -12.07
CA SER A 210 8.69 9.00 -11.65
C SER A 210 9.33 9.42 -10.33
N GLN A 211 9.44 8.53 -9.35
CA GLN A 211 10.13 8.81 -8.10
C GLN A 211 11.60 9.16 -8.34
N HIS A 212 12.34 8.34 -9.11
CA HIS A 212 13.74 8.62 -9.41
C HIS A 212 13.94 9.96 -10.13
N ILE A 213 13.07 10.31 -11.08
CA ILE A 213 13.14 11.59 -11.80
C ILE A 213 12.88 12.76 -10.84
N VAL A 214 11.84 12.67 -10.02
CA VAL A 214 11.44 13.75 -9.10
C VAL A 214 12.48 13.94 -8.01
N TRP A 215 12.98 12.87 -7.39
CA TRP A 215 14.05 12.95 -6.38
C TRP A 215 15.31 13.62 -6.93
N ARG A 216 15.76 13.20 -8.13
CA ARG A 216 16.91 13.82 -8.81
C ARG A 216 16.68 15.30 -9.13
N SER A 217 15.45 15.67 -9.53
CA SER A 217 15.11 17.06 -9.84
C SER A 217 15.13 17.98 -8.61
N LEU A 218 14.89 17.43 -7.42
CA LEU A 218 14.90 18.14 -6.14
C LEU A 218 16.29 18.18 -5.49
N GLY A 219 17.32 17.68 -6.17
CA GLY A 219 18.70 17.70 -5.68
C GLY A 219 19.03 16.59 -4.68
N TYR A 220 18.10 15.66 -4.42
CA TYR A 220 18.42 14.43 -3.70
C TYR A 220 19.17 13.50 -4.65
N ARG A 221 20.47 13.35 -4.38
CA ARG A 221 21.36 12.40 -5.04
C ARG A 221 21.90 11.43 -4.00
N ASP A 222 22.38 10.27 -4.47
CA ASP A 222 22.80 9.12 -3.66
C ASP A 222 23.93 9.44 -2.65
N ASP A 223 24.53 10.63 -2.76
CA ASP A 223 25.69 11.19 -2.06
C ASP A 223 25.35 12.30 -1.05
N VAL A 224 24.08 12.55 -0.72
CA VAL A 224 23.66 13.64 0.19
C VAL A 224 23.02 13.12 1.48
N ASP A 225 23.60 13.44 2.65
CA ASP A 225 23.08 13.15 4.01
C ASP A 225 21.73 13.82 4.36
N LYS A 226 21.10 14.50 3.41
CA LYS A 226 19.85 15.21 3.63
C LYS A 226 18.69 14.23 3.52
N LYS A 227 18.16 13.81 4.67
CA LYS A 227 16.91 13.03 4.72
C LYS A 227 15.72 13.91 4.33
N PRO A 228 14.86 13.48 3.39
CA PRO A 228 13.66 14.23 3.05
C PRO A 228 12.69 14.27 4.22
N SER A 229 12.03 15.41 4.41
CA SER A 229 10.97 15.54 5.40
C SER A 229 9.80 14.61 5.07
N HIS A 230 9.01 14.24 6.08
CA HIS A 230 7.83 13.39 5.87
C HIS A 230 6.85 14.01 4.86
N MET A 231 6.70 15.33 4.85
CA MET A 231 5.83 16.03 3.91
C MET A 231 6.36 15.98 2.47
N GLU A 232 7.68 16.09 2.27
CA GLU A 232 8.32 15.89 0.96
C GLU A 232 8.14 14.45 0.47
N MET A 233 8.37 13.46 1.35
CA MET A 233 8.17 12.04 1.06
C MET A 233 6.75 11.77 0.53
N VAL A 234 5.74 12.17 1.30
CA VAL A 234 4.32 11.97 0.95
C VAL A 234 3.97 12.70 -0.35
N THR A 235 4.49 13.92 -0.56
CA THR A 235 4.22 14.71 -1.77
C THR A 235 4.81 14.04 -3.02
N ILE A 236 6.03 13.52 -2.93
CA ILE A 236 6.70 12.86 -4.05
C ILE A 236 6.05 11.53 -4.36
N GLN A 237 5.73 10.74 -3.33
CA GLN A 237 4.98 9.50 -3.48
C GLN A 237 3.61 9.74 -4.12
N ALA A 238 2.88 10.77 -3.71
CA ALA A 238 1.59 11.13 -4.31
C ALA A 238 1.75 11.57 -5.77
N THR A 239 2.75 12.39 -6.07
CA THR A 239 3.02 12.87 -7.44
C THR A 239 3.41 11.72 -8.37
N ALA A 240 4.30 10.83 -7.93
CA ALA A 240 4.66 9.63 -8.67
C ALA A 240 3.46 8.70 -8.86
N GLY A 241 2.61 8.55 -7.83
CA GLY A 241 1.37 7.79 -7.91
C GLY A 241 0.39 8.33 -8.96
N MET A 242 0.27 9.66 -9.08
CA MET A 242 -0.55 10.30 -10.11
C MET A 242 0.02 10.11 -11.52
N ILE A 243 1.34 10.24 -11.71
CA ILE A 243 1.99 10.02 -13.02
C ILE A 243 1.84 8.56 -13.44
N ALA A 244 2.09 7.62 -12.52
CA ALA A 244 1.88 6.19 -12.76
C ALA A 244 0.41 5.87 -13.10
N GLY A 245 -0.53 6.49 -12.38
CA GLY A 245 -1.96 6.42 -12.66
C GLY A 245 -2.31 6.94 -14.06
N ALA A 246 -1.71 8.06 -14.49
CA ALA A 246 -1.88 8.63 -15.81
C ALA A 246 -1.38 7.69 -16.91
N CYS A 247 -0.11 7.25 -16.83
CA CYS A 247 0.51 6.38 -17.81
C CYS A 247 -0.25 5.06 -17.95
N SER A 248 -0.58 4.43 -16.82
CA SER A 248 -1.37 3.19 -16.81
C SER A 248 -2.76 3.40 -17.40
N SER A 249 -3.43 4.52 -17.06
CA SER A 249 -4.76 4.84 -17.61
C SER A 249 -4.72 4.99 -19.13
N VAL A 250 -3.78 5.75 -19.69
CA VAL A 250 -3.70 5.99 -21.14
C VAL A 250 -3.59 4.67 -21.91
N ILE A 251 -2.69 3.79 -21.48
CA ILE A 251 -2.44 2.52 -22.18
C ILE A 251 -3.59 1.53 -22.00
N THR A 252 -4.21 1.48 -20.82
CA THR A 252 -5.20 0.44 -20.48
C THR A 252 -6.63 0.82 -20.82
N THR A 253 -6.94 2.12 -21.02
CA THR A 253 -8.31 2.59 -21.28
C THR A 253 -8.94 1.95 -22.51
N PRO A 254 -8.27 1.83 -23.68
CA PRO A 254 -8.89 1.23 -24.86
C PRO A 254 -9.39 -0.20 -24.63
N ILE A 255 -8.57 -1.02 -23.97
CA ILE A 255 -8.90 -2.42 -23.69
C ILE A 255 -10.00 -2.50 -22.63
N ASP A 256 -9.94 -1.63 -21.62
CA ASP A 256 -10.96 -1.55 -20.57
C ASP A 256 -12.32 -1.11 -21.12
N THR A 257 -12.37 -0.14 -22.03
CA THR A 257 -13.63 0.28 -22.67
C THR A 257 -14.26 -0.86 -23.47
N VAL A 258 -13.45 -1.61 -24.22
CA VAL A 258 -13.92 -2.80 -24.95
C VAL A 258 -14.40 -3.88 -23.96
N LYS A 259 -13.65 -4.12 -22.88
CA LYS A 259 -14.01 -5.06 -21.82
C LYS A 259 -15.35 -4.70 -21.16
N THR A 260 -15.53 -3.45 -20.72
CA THR A 260 -16.74 -2.98 -20.04
C THR A 260 -17.97 -3.11 -20.93
N ARG A 261 -17.88 -2.68 -22.21
CA ARG A 261 -18.98 -2.89 -23.18
C ARG A 261 -19.26 -4.37 -23.40
N LEU A 262 -18.20 -5.18 -23.51
CA LEU A 262 -18.35 -6.62 -23.63
C LEU A 262 -19.00 -7.21 -22.38
N GLN A 263 -18.77 -6.73 -21.17
CA GLN A 263 -19.37 -7.33 -19.96
C GLN A 263 -20.86 -6.97 -19.75
N VAL A 264 -21.30 -5.86 -20.34
CA VAL A 264 -22.60 -5.27 -20.04
C VAL A 264 -23.62 -5.40 -21.17
N ILE A 265 -23.20 -5.27 -22.44
CA ILE A 265 -24.14 -5.21 -23.56
C ILE A 265 -24.61 -6.62 -23.90
N ASP A 266 -25.92 -6.85 -23.73
CA ASP A 266 -26.57 -8.14 -23.96
C ASP A 266 -26.88 -8.38 -25.45
N ASP A 267 -27.19 -7.31 -26.19
CA ASP A 267 -27.61 -7.39 -27.58
C ASP A 267 -26.81 -6.43 -28.48
N TYR A 268 -26.13 -7.00 -29.47
CA TYR A 268 -25.48 -6.26 -30.56
C TYR A 268 -26.23 -6.45 -31.88
N GLY A 269 -27.55 -6.61 -31.82
CA GLY A 269 -28.48 -6.83 -32.94
C GLY A 269 -28.46 -8.27 -33.46
N VAL A 270 -27.31 -8.75 -33.96
CA VAL A 270 -27.19 -10.08 -34.59
C VAL A 270 -25.95 -10.85 -34.12
N GLY A 271 -26.15 -11.99 -33.45
CA GLY A 271 -25.10 -12.94 -33.09
C GLY A 271 -24.35 -12.61 -31.80
N ARG A 272 -23.58 -13.59 -31.32
CA ARG A 272 -22.88 -13.47 -30.03
C ARG A 272 -21.88 -12.31 -30.04
N PRO A 273 -21.83 -11.52 -28.95
CA PRO A 273 -20.85 -10.48 -28.78
C PRO A 273 -19.41 -11.02 -28.80
N SER A 274 -18.53 -10.30 -29.47
CA SER A 274 -17.10 -10.63 -29.57
C SER A 274 -16.26 -9.37 -29.40
N VAL A 275 -15.02 -9.54 -28.94
CA VAL A 275 -14.06 -8.43 -28.76
C VAL A 275 -13.92 -7.61 -30.04
N LEU A 276 -13.77 -8.28 -31.18
CA LEU A 276 -13.62 -7.62 -32.49
C LEU A 276 -14.90 -6.88 -32.90
N LYS A 277 -16.08 -7.46 -32.65
CA LYS A 277 -17.35 -6.80 -32.96
C LYS A 277 -17.54 -5.55 -32.10
N THR A 278 -17.29 -5.64 -30.80
CA THR A 278 -17.35 -4.50 -29.87
C THR A 278 -16.38 -3.39 -30.26
N ALA A 279 -15.13 -3.73 -30.60
CA ALA A 279 -14.13 -2.77 -31.04
C ALA A 279 -14.52 -2.09 -32.37
N LYS A 280 -15.02 -2.87 -33.34
CA LYS A 280 -15.51 -2.34 -34.63
C LYS A 280 -16.71 -1.42 -34.45
N THR A 281 -17.62 -1.75 -33.54
CA THR A 281 -18.77 -0.89 -33.22
C THR A 281 -18.32 0.41 -32.56
N LEU A 282 -17.40 0.36 -31.58
CA LEU A 282 -16.82 1.56 -30.97
C LEU A 282 -16.15 2.48 -31.99
N PHE A 283 -15.36 1.91 -32.89
CA PHE A 283 -14.70 2.65 -33.96
C PHE A 283 -15.71 3.28 -34.94
N LYS A 284 -16.81 2.60 -35.24
CA LYS A 284 -17.87 3.14 -36.10
C LYS A 284 -18.65 4.28 -35.44
N GLU A 285 -18.82 4.26 -34.12
CA GLU A 285 -19.55 5.29 -33.39
C GLU A 285 -18.75 6.60 -33.28
N ASP A 286 -17.53 6.54 -32.70
CA ASP A 286 -16.75 7.74 -32.35
C ASP A 286 -15.28 7.66 -32.82
N GLY A 287 -14.95 6.74 -33.74
CA GLY A 287 -13.58 6.52 -34.18
C GLY A 287 -12.65 6.11 -33.04
N TRP A 288 -11.44 6.67 -33.03
CA TRP A 288 -10.44 6.40 -31.99
C TRP A 288 -10.84 6.92 -30.61
N TRP A 289 -11.61 8.01 -30.54
CA TRP A 289 -12.06 8.59 -29.27
C TRP A 289 -13.10 7.72 -28.56
N GLY A 290 -13.80 6.84 -29.28
CA GLY A 290 -14.71 5.84 -28.71
C GLY A 290 -14.01 4.93 -27.69
N PHE A 291 -12.74 4.57 -27.94
CA PHE A 291 -11.96 3.72 -27.03
C PHE A 291 -11.56 4.42 -25.72
N TYR A 292 -11.56 5.75 -25.71
CA TYR A 292 -11.20 6.58 -24.55
C TYR A 292 -12.43 7.17 -23.82
N ARG A 293 -13.64 6.69 -24.13
CA ARG A 293 -14.85 7.05 -23.38
C ARG A 293 -14.65 6.76 -21.88
N GLY A 294 -14.97 7.73 -21.03
CA GLY A 294 -14.80 7.60 -19.58
C GLY A 294 -13.35 7.71 -19.08
N PHE A 295 -12.40 8.14 -19.92
CA PHE A 295 -10.99 8.32 -19.53
C PHE A 295 -10.82 9.21 -18.29
N GLY A 296 -11.47 10.38 -18.23
CA GLY A 296 -11.32 11.31 -17.10
C GLY A 296 -11.66 10.69 -15.73
N PRO A 297 -12.87 10.11 -15.56
CA PRO A 297 -13.20 9.35 -14.35
C PRO A 297 -12.24 8.19 -14.08
N ARG A 298 -11.79 7.45 -15.10
CA ARG A 298 -10.82 6.35 -14.92
C ARG A 298 -9.47 6.84 -14.40
N PHE A 299 -8.94 7.90 -14.99
CA PHE A 299 -7.71 8.56 -14.57
C PHE A 299 -7.79 8.95 -13.09
N LEU A 300 -8.88 9.60 -12.69
CA LEU A 300 -9.10 9.99 -11.29
C LEU A 300 -9.10 8.77 -10.35
N ASN A 301 -9.77 7.68 -10.73
CA ASN A 301 -9.79 6.44 -9.95
C ASN A 301 -8.40 5.82 -9.81
N MET A 302 -7.66 5.67 -10.91
CA MET A 302 -6.35 5.02 -10.91
C MET A 302 -5.31 5.83 -10.13
N SER A 303 -5.32 7.16 -10.27
CA SER A 303 -4.42 8.05 -9.54
C SER A 303 -4.68 8.00 -8.03
N LEU A 304 -5.95 8.08 -7.60
CA LEU A 304 -6.28 8.06 -6.19
C LEU A 304 -6.12 6.68 -5.56
N TYR A 305 -6.36 5.60 -6.29
CA TYR A 305 -6.09 4.24 -5.82
C TYR A 305 -4.60 4.05 -5.49
N GLY A 306 -3.72 4.46 -6.41
CA GLY A 306 -2.27 4.38 -6.22
C GLY A 306 -1.79 5.17 -5.00
N THR A 307 -2.21 6.43 -4.88
CA THR A 307 -1.85 7.28 -3.73
C THR A 307 -2.33 6.67 -2.41
N THR A 308 -3.56 6.18 -2.34
CA THR A 308 -4.08 5.59 -1.09
C THR A 308 -3.39 4.28 -0.73
N MET A 309 -3.00 3.46 -1.71
CA MET A 309 -2.20 2.27 -1.44
C MET A 309 -0.87 2.64 -0.77
N ILE A 310 -0.19 3.67 -1.28
CA ILE A 310 1.07 4.13 -0.69
C ILE A 310 0.83 4.75 0.70
N VAL A 311 -0.15 5.63 0.86
CA VAL A 311 -0.50 6.19 2.18
C VAL A 311 -0.87 5.09 3.18
N THR A 312 -1.58 4.04 2.75
CA THR A 312 -1.92 2.89 3.60
C THR A 312 -0.66 2.12 4.00
N TYR A 313 0.24 1.86 3.05
CA TYR A 313 1.55 1.27 3.36
C TYR A 313 2.33 2.14 4.35
N GLU A 314 2.40 3.45 4.12
CA GLU A 314 3.06 4.41 5.02
C GLU A 314 2.43 4.40 6.41
N LEU A 315 1.11 4.34 6.54
CA LEU A 315 0.45 4.27 7.85
C LEU A 315 0.71 2.94 8.58
N ILE A 316 0.85 1.84 7.84
CA ILE A 316 0.91 0.48 8.42
C ILE A 316 2.35 -0.02 8.61
N ARG A 317 3.33 0.47 7.82
CA ARG A 317 4.77 0.11 7.97
C ARG A 317 5.36 0.48 9.33
N PHE A 318 4.63 1.28 10.10
CA PHE A 318 4.98 1.65 11.44
C PHE A 318 4.45 0.59 12.41
N ASN A 319 5.32 -0.32 12.84
CA ASN A 319 4.98 -1.33 13.82
C ASN A 319 4.67 -0.67 15.15
N VAL A 320 3.54 -1.09 15.72
CA VAL A 320 3.13 -0.81 17.10
C VAL A 320 3.11 -2.14 17.79
N GLU A 321 4.19 -2.51 18.44
CA GLU A 321 4.28 -3.79 19.14
C GLU A 321 4.18 -3.53 20.63
N THR A 322 3.21 -4.19 21.27
CA THR A 322 3.10 -4.21 22.72
C THR A 322 3.79 -5.48 23.20
N VAL A 323 4.87 -5.29 23.96
CA VAL A 323 5.65 -6.36 24.58
C VAL A 323 5.31 -6.40 26.06
N GLU A 324 5.01 -7.59 26.56
CA GLU A 324 4.82 -7.84 27.99
C GLU A 324 6.08 -8.46 28.57
N TYR A 325 6.63 -7.85 29.61
CA TYR A 325 7.76 -8.38 30.36
C TYR A 325 7.52 -8.18 31.86
N LYS A 326 7.44 -9.29 32.60
CA LYS A 326 7.06 -9.32 34.03
C LYS A 326 5.74 -8.57 34.27
N ASN A 327 5.79 -7.48 35.04
CA ASN A 327 4.66 -6.62 35.39
C ASN A 327 4.56 -5.38 34.47
N ILE A 328 5.40 -5.27 33.45
CA ILE A 328 5.43 -4.16 32.50
C ILE A 328 4.77 -4.58 31.19
N SER A 329 3.88 -3.75 30.68
CA SER A 329 3.49 -3.73 29.28
C SER A 329 4.06 -2.46 28.65
N PHE A 330 4.91 -2.61 27.63
CA PHE A 330 5.44 -1.47 26.90
C PHE A 330 5.12 -1.54 25.42
N THR A 331 4.79 -0.39 24.85
CA THR A 331 4.52 -0.26 23.42
C THR A 331 5.68 0.42 22.72
N VAL A 332 6.21 -0.24 21.70
CA VAL A 332 7.34 0.22 20.87
C VAL A 332 6.80 0.97 19.65
N TRP A 333 7.35 2.16 19.37
CA TRP A 333 6.87 3.05 18.29
C TRP A 333 8.00 3.61 17.41
N ASP A 334 7.69 3.83 16.13
CA ASP A 334 8.61 4.34 15.09
C ASP A 334 8.18 5.72 14.50
N ILE A 335 7.12 6.38 15.01
CA ILE A 335 6.53 7.60 14.38
C ILE A 335 6.70 8.87 15.23
N ARG A 336 7.65 9.75 14.88
CA ARG A 336 7.92 11.06 15.55
C ARG A 336 6.69 11.98 15.72
N PRO A 337 5.81 12.18 14.71
CA PRO A 337 4.68 13.10 14.84
C PRO A 337 3.56 12.71 15.80
N LEU A 338 3.43 11.44 16.18
CA LEU A 338 2.28 10.95 16.97
C LEU A 338 2.59 10.70 18.45
N TRP A 339 3.83 10.88 18.89
CA TRP A 339 4.24 10.55 20.26
C TRP A 339 3.43 11.26 21.34
N ARG A 340 3.05 12.52 21.09
CA ARG A 340 2.29 13.35 22.06
C ARG A 340 0.97 12.73 22.49
N HIS A 341 0.33 11.92 21.63
CA HIS A 341 -0.90 11.22 21.98
C HIS A 341 -0.70 10.08 22.98
N TYR A 342 0.54 9.63 23.18
CA TYR A 342 0.89 8.47 24.00
C TYR A 342 1.68 8.82 25.26
N PHE A 343 2.10 10.08 25.43
CA PHE A 343 2.77 10.51 26.66
C PHE A 343 1.86 10.48 27.88
N GLN A 344 0.54 10.59 27.68
CA GLN A 344 -0.44 10.54 28.76
C GLN A 344 -0.33 9.23 29.54
N ASN A 345 -0.18 9.35 30.86
CA ASN A 345 -0.03 8.23 31.81
C ASN A 345 1.21 7.35 31.59
N THR A 346 2.22 7.85 30.88
CA THR A 346 3.50 7.14 30.74
C THR A 346 4.32 7.27 32.01
N GLN A 347 4.70 6.15 32.62
CA GLN A 347 5.53 6.14 33.83
C GLN A 347 7.00 5.80 33.59
N GLY A 348 7.30 5.19 32.46
CA GLY A 348 8.66 4.87 32.04
C GLY A 348 8.84 5.13 30.56
N LEU A 349 9.99 5.69 30.19
CA LEU A 349 10.46 5.91 28.84
C LEU A 349 11.69 5.02 28.61
N ILE A 350 11.60 4.09 27.66
CA ILE A 350 12.79 3.38 27.16
C ILE A 350 13.31 4.14 25.93
N PHE A 351 14.59 4.47 25.89
CA PHE A 351 15.25 5.20 24.81
C PHE A 351 16.42 4.39 24.27
N VAL A 352 16.29 3.84 23.07
CA VAL A 352 17.34 2.99 22.46
C VAL A 352 18.23 3.82 21.54
N VAL A 353 19.55 3.73 21.75
CA VAL A 353 20.59 4.41 20.97
C VAL A 353 21.45 3.38 20.26
N ASP A 354 21.68 3.58 18.96
CA ASP A 354 22.69 2.82 18.22
C ASP A 354 24.08 3.33 18.61
N SER A 355 24.83 2.50 19.31
CA SER A 355 26.16 2.87 19.81
C SER A 355 27.19 2.96 18.70
N ASN A 356 26.97 2.32 17.56
CA ASN A 356 27.89 2.33 16.43
C ASN A 356 27.70 3.57 15.53
N ASP A 357 26.57 4.26 15.67
CA ASP A 357 26.26 5.49 14.92
C ASP A 357 26.70 6.75 15.67
N ARG A 358 27.98 7.07 15.53
CA ARG A 358 28.61 8.20 16.23
C ARG A 358 28.15 9.55 15.72
N ASP A 359 27.69 9.65 14.47
CA ASP A 359 27.31 10.92 13.83
C ASP A 359 25.91 11.39 14.27
N ARG A 360 24.96 10.45 14.42
CA ARG A 360 23.56 10.77 14.79
C ARG A 360 23.30 10.89 16.29
N VAL A 361 24.29 10.61 17.14
CA VAL A 361 24.12 10.69 18.61
C VAL A 361 23.76 12.10 19.10
N VAL A 362 24.20 13.15 18.39
CA VAL A 362 23.85 14.54 18.71
C VAL A 362 22.37 14.80 18.41
N GLU A 363 21.86 14.29 17.28
CA GLU A 363 20.43 14.35 16.97
C GLU A 363 19.61 13.59 18.03
N ALA A 364 20.09 12.41 18.45
CA ALA A 364 19.46 11.61 19.49
C ALA A 364 19.38 12.35 20.83
N ARG A 365 20.44 13.07 21.21
CA ARG A 365 20.45 13.95 22.39
C ARG A 365 19.37 15.01 22.30
N ASP A 366 19.33 15.75 21.20
CA ASP A 366 18.40 16.87 21.04
C ASP A 366 16.95 16.38 21.02
N GLU A 367 16.72 15.18 20.48
CA GLU A 367 15.42 14.52 20.46
C GLU A 367 14.99 14.01 21.84
N LEU A 368 15.89 13.36 22.58
CA LEU A 368 15.65 12.94 23.96
C LEU A 368 15.25 14.14 24.82
N HIS A 369 16.03 15.22 24.82
CA HIS A 369 15.73 16.40 25.62
C HIS A 369 14.41 17.07 25.21
N ARG A 370 14.10 17.10 23.91
CA ARG A 370 12.82 17.60 23.42
C ARG A 370 11.65 16.79 23.97
N MET A 371 11.75 15.46 23.99
CA MET A 371 10.73 14.59 24.57
C MET A 371 10.61 14.78 26.09
N LEU A 372 11.74 14.83 26.81
CA LEU A 372 11.76 14.97 28.27
C LEU A 372 11.24 16.33 28.75
N ASN A 373 11.18 17.33 27.88
CA ASN A 373 10.61 18.66 28.15
C ASN A 373 9.07 18.71 28.04
N GLU A 374 8.42 17.65 27.56
CA GLU A 374 6.96 17.59 27.50
C GLU A 374 6.40 17.31 28.91
N ASP A 375 5.38 18.07 29.31
CA ASP A 375 4.84 18.05 30.67
C ASP A 375 4.32 16.65 31.07
N GLU A 376 3.76 15.91 30.12
CA GLU A 376 3.23 14.56 30.34
C GLU A 376 4.31 13.53 30.69
N LEU A 377 5.57 13.77 30.30
CA LEU A 377 6.70 12.88 30.59
C LEU A 377 7.52 13.35 31.79
N ARG A 378 7.12 14.42 32.49
CA ARG A 378 7.91 15.04 33.56
C ARG A 378 8.39 14.04 34.63
N ASP A 379 7.50 13.15 35.06
CA ASP A 379 7.75 12.19 36.14
C ASP A 379 8.14 10.79 35.63
N ALA A 380 8.28 10.62 34.31
CA ALA A 380 8.61 9.32 33.71
C ALA A 380 10.07 8.93 33.99
N VAL A 381 10.28 7.69 34.44
CA VAL A 381 11.60 7.08 34.62
C VAL A 381 12.24 6.83 33.25
N LEU A 382 13.52 7.12 33.06
CA LEU A 382 14.21 6.95 31.78
C LEU A 382 15.15 5.74 31.80
N LEU A 383 14.93 4.75 30.95
CA LEU A 383 15.88 3.69 30.65
C LEU A 383 16.52 3.97 29.30
N VAL A 384 17.85 4.07 29.24
CA VAL A 384 18.60 4.21 27.99
C VAL A 384 19.26 2.87 27.65
N PHE A 385 19.02 2.35 26.46
CA PHE A 385 19.75 1.20 25.94
C PHE A 385 20.85 1.68 24.99
N ALA A 386 22.11 1.42 25.37
CA ALA A 386 23.28 1.58 24.51
C ALA A 386 23.43 0.31 23.66
N ASN A 387 22.70 0.25 22.54
CA ASN A 387 22.55 -0.96 21.73
C ASN A 387 23.68 -1.10 20.69
N LYS A 388 23.87 -2.31 20.14
CA LYS A 388 24.93 -2.69 19.18
C LYS A 388 26.35 -2.70 19.75
N GLN A 389 26.49 -3.09 21.02
CA GLN A 389 27.79 -3.22 21.68
C GLN A 389 28.68 -4.33 21.07
N ASP A 390 28.11 -5.19 20.23
CA ASP A 390 28.81 -6.21 19.46
C ASP A 390 29.66 -5.64 18.30
N LEU A 391 29.42 -4.40 17.89
CA LEU A 391 30.11 -3.78 16.76
C LEU A 391 31.44 -3.11 17.18
N PRO A 392 32.48 -3.16 16.34
CA PRO A 392 33.84 -2.76 16.72
C PRO A 392 34.01 -1.26 17.02
N ASN A 393 33.10 -0.39 16.56
CA ASN A 393 33.15 1.05 16.77
C ASN A 393 32.07 1.55 17.75
N ALA A 394 31.42 0.64 18.48
CA ALA A 394 30.36 0.97 19.41
C ALA A 394 30.86 1.87 20.56
N MET A 395 30.17 2.98 20.79
CA MET A 395 30.33 3.81 21.97
C MET A 395 29.90 3.03 23.21
N ASN A 396 30.73 3.01 24.24
CA ASN A 396 30.34 2.38 25.50
C ASN A 396 29.28 3.24 26.24
N ALA A 397 28.65 2.67 27.26
CA ALA A 397 27.61 3.36 28.03
C ALA A 397 28.08 4.69 28.64
N ALA A 398 29.34 4.80 29.07
CA ALA A 398 29.88 6.05 29.62
C ALA A 398 29.95 7.15 28.55
N GLU A 399 30.47 6.83 27.36
CA GLU A 399 30.55 7.75 26.23
C GLU A 399 29.14 8.22 25.81
N ILE A 400 28.16 7.30 25.76
CA ILE A 400 26.77 7.66 25.44
C ILE A 400 26.16 8.54 26.54
N THR A 401 26.46 8.28 27.81
CA THR A 401 26.00 9.09 28.95
C THR A 401 26.44 10.55 28.78
N ASP A 402 27.71 10.75 28.42
CA ASP A 402 28.28 12.08 28.18
C ASP A 402 27.65 12.74 26.96
N LYS A 403 27.58 12.04 25.82
CA LYS A 403 27.05 12.61 24.57
C LYS A 403 25.56 12.92 24.63
N LEU A 404 24.78 12.10 25.32
CA LEU A 404 23.36 12.37 25.58
C LEU A 404 23.13 13.36 26.72
N GLY A 405 24.18 13.82 27.42
CA GLY A 405 24.05 14.79 28.50
C GLY A 405 23.21 14.31 29.69
N LEU A 406 23.17 13.00 29.97
CA LEU A 406 22.30 12.42 31.02
C LEU A 406 22.65 12.96 32.42
N HIS A 407 23.90 13.37 32.64
CA HIS A 407 24.34 14.03 33.88
C HIS A 407 23.57 15.34 34.21
N SER A 408 22.97 15.98 33.20
CA SER A 408 22.15 17.18 33.40
C SER A 408 20.76 16.86 33.97
N LEU A 409 20.28 15.62 33.85
CA LEU A 409 18.95 15.17 34.24
C LEU A 409 18.86 14.85 35.75
N ARG A 410 19.34 15.75 36.62
CA ARG A 410 19.47 15.53 38.07
C ARG A 410 18.15 15.26 38.81
N GLN A 411 17.04 15.73 38.26
CA GLN A 411 15.70 15.63 38.86
C GLN A 411 14.91 14.42 38.34
N ARG A 412 15.49 13.61 37.46
CA ARG A 412 14.82 12.46 36.83
C ARG A 412 15.59 11.19 37.16
N HIS A 413 14.86 10.14 37.50
CA HIS A 413 15.45 8.82 37.70
C HIS A 413 15.76 8.20 36.35
N TRP A 414 17.04 7.88 36.09
CA TRP A 414 17.47 7.28 34.83
C TRP A 414 18.52 6.19 35.04
N TYR A 415 18.58 5.27 34.07
CA TYR A 415 19.60 4.21 33.99
C TYR A 415 20.00 3.98 32.55
N ILE A 416 21.26 3.60 32.35
CA ILE A 416 21.80 3.23 31.05
C ILE A 416 22.34 1.81 31.11
N GLN A 417 21.99 1.01 30.12
CA GLN A 417 22.40 -0.38 30.01
C GLN A 417 23.01 -0.64 28.64
N SER A 418 24.24 -1.14 28.62
CA SER A 418 24.88 -1.68 27.41
C SER A 418 24.12 -2.91 26.93
N THR A 419 23.78 -2.95 25.65
CA THR A 419 22.99 -4.05 25.07
C THR A 419 23.43 -4.47 23.69
N CYS A 420 23.13 -5.74 23.38
CA CYS A 420 23.15 -6.28 22.03
C CYS A 420 21.82 -6.97 21.80
N ALA A 421 20.93 -6.34 21.02
CA ALA A 421 19.60 -6.88 20.82
C ALA A 421 19.54 -8.19 20.02
N THR A 422 20.54 -8.48 19.19
CA THR A 422 20.61 -9.72 18.41
C THR A 422 21.00 -10.92 19.28
N SER A 423 21.88 -10.73 20.26
CA SER A 423 22.24 -11.76 21.24
C SER A 423 21.29 -11.78 22.46
N GLY A 424 20.59 -10.68 22.72
CA GLY A 424 19.75 -10.47 23.90
C GLY A 424 20.52 -10.02 25.15
N GLU A 425 21.84 -9.83 25.04
CA GLU A 425 22.70 -9.44 26.17
C GLU A 425 22.34 -8.04 26.69
N GLY A 426 22.23 -7.91 28.02
CA GLY A 426 21.91 -6.66 28.71
C GLY A 426 20.44 -6.25 28.65
N LEU A 427 19.61 -6.89 27.82
CA LEU A 427 18.22 -6.48 27.62
C LEU A 427 17.38 -6.72 28.88
N TYR A 428 17.53 -7.90 29.49
CA TYR A 428 16.79 -8.28 30.68
C TYR A 428 17.18 -7.45 31.90
N GLU A 429 18.45 -7.11 32.04
CA GLU A 429 19.01 -6.29 33.11
C GLU A 429 18.40 -4.88 33.10
N GLY A 430 18.32 -4.26 31.92
CA GLY A 430 17.68 -2.94 31.78
C GLY A 430 16.18 -2.99 32.03
N LEU A 431 15.48 -4.01 31.51
CA LEU A 431 14.04 -4.18 31.72
C LEU A 431 13.70 -4.50 33.19
N ASP A 432 14.55 -5.28 33.87
CA ASP A 432 14.41 -5.58 35.30
C ASP A 432 14.59 -4.35 36.15
N TRP A 433 15.59 -3.52 35.83
CA TRP A 433 15.75 -2.24 36.49
C TRP A 433 14.50 -1.37 36.32
N LEU A 434 13.97 -1.26 35.10
CA LEU A 434 12.78 -0.46 34.86
C LEU A 434 11.55 -1.01 35.61
N SER A 435 11.35 -2.32 35.60
CA SER A 435 10.27 -3.04 36.29
C SER A 435 10.22 -2.71 37.79
N ASN A 436 11.39 -2.64 38.42
CA ASN A 436 11.53 -2.36 39.85
C ASN A 436 11.33 -0.88 40.20
N ASN A 437 11.39 0.02 39.21
CA ASN A 437 11.39 1.47 39.43
C ASN A 437 10.10 2.17 38.95
N ILE A 438 9.11 1.43 38.45
CA ILE A 438 7.80 1.98 38.06
C ILE A 438 6.66 1.37 38.90
N ALA A 439 5.63 2.17 39.19
CA ALA A 439 4.53 1.77 40.07
C ALA A 439 3.33 1.14 39.34
N SER A 440 3.15 1.41 38.04
CA SER A 440 2.03 0.96 37.21
C SER A 440 2.50 0.44 35.85
N LYS A 441 1.57 -0.23 35.15
CA LYS A 441 1.82 -1.23 34.10
C LYS A 441 2.07 -0.67 32.70
N VAL A 442 2.08 0.66 32.49
CA VAL A 442 2.17 1.28 31.16
C VAL A 442 3.50 2.01 30.99
N VAL A 443 4.34 1.48 30.11
CA VAL A 443 5.64 2.04 29.74
C VAL A 443 5.65 2.41 28.26
N PHE A 444 6.21 3.57 27.95
CA PHE A 444 6.41 4.02 26.58
C PHE A 444 7.82 3.65 26.14
N THR A 445 7.96 2.98 24.99
CA THR A 445 9.27 2.62 24.44
C THR A 445 9.51 3.34 23.12
N TYR A 446 10.64 4.02 23.07
CA TYR A 446 11.14 4.70 21.89
C TYR A 446 12.42 4.04 21.37
N ASN A 447 12.42 3.76 20.07
CA ASN A 447 13.54 3.17 19.37
C ASN A 447 14.00 4.15 18.27
N LEU A 448 15.18 4.76 18.41
CA LEU A 448 15.67 5.72 17.41
C LEU A 448 16.14 4.99 16.13
N ILE A 449 16.48 3.70 16.21
CA ILE A 449 17.11 2.97 15.11
C ILE A 449 16.58 1.53 15.06
N LYS A 450 15.66 1.30 14.12
CA LYS A 450 15.18 -0.03 13.73
C LYS A 450 16.36 -0.98 13.57
N PHE A 451 16.21 -2.18 14.13
CA PHE A 451 17.01 -3.35 13.82
C PHE A 451 17.12 -3.50 12.30
N ARG A 452 18.33 -3.34 11.76
CA ARG A 452 18.73 -3.89 10.47
C ARG A 452 19.39 -5.22 10.75
#